data_AF-A0A2D7DGQ0-F1
#
_entry.id   AF-A0A2D7DGQ0-F1
#
_cell.length_a   1.000
_cell.length_b   1.000
_cell.length_c   1.000
_cell.angle_alpha   90.00
_cell.angle_beta   90.00
_cell.angle_gamma   90.00
#
_symmetry.space_group_name_H-M   'P 1'
#
loop_
_entity.id
_entity.type
_entity.pdbx_description
1 polymer ?
#
loop_
_entity_poly.entity_id
_entity_poly.type
_entity_poly.pdbx_seq_one_letter_code
_entity_poly.pdbx_strand_id
1 'polypeptide(L)'
;MSSAIRIWLSFAAVYAVIGLSACSGTQKWADTPDWVLQRPTLSSHYIGVSSASKVQFGADADATAKKRALADMASQIRVVIESTSVLHTAQFKGVAGQNFSERISSTSAEDLEEYELVATHEDATDNWAYYRLSKATYERIRNERKMATLEVASGHWTSAENARVEGRVAAALDFYIRGLETLQDYWGELNEWSTPGGTLALDRACLDGISQVLADLSLQPATSTLRLSFSDRYQGTLACKALFAGAPAAQIPVWSRYNRGTLPKTASLSTNNRGICTFDIGQFDPGTKSAEMRLEIRMNDLSPRLKDSPVQQWIQSLPTPSVTVPIALETPTVHLRTKERINGKPSASSQLKNAIAQGLNTRGIQWVESAADADMVLELEADTREAGSASGFFTAMLNASAVLKNSEGQPILRQNLTDVKGVQLDWPKAHDAAYRKAQDEIEDTFLKKLIEALYQ
;
A
#
# COMPACT_ATOMS: atom_id res chain seq x y z
N MET A 1 -54.72 -50.81 -67.73
CA MET A 1 -56.01 -51.29 -68.27
C MET A 1 -57.04 -50.19 -68.05
N SER A 2 -57.60 -49.66 -69.16
CA SER A 2 -58.92 -49.01 -69.34
C SER A 2 -59.36 -47.96 -68.31
N SER A 3 -59.72 -46.70 -68.61
CA SER A 3 -60.30 -46.06 -69.81
C SER A 3 -60.24 -44.54 -69.57
N ALA A 4 -59.66 -43.69 -70.42
CA ALA A 4 -60.26 -43.10 -71.64
C ALA A 4 -61.62 -42.43 -71.34
N ILE A 5 -61.85 -41.12 -71.55
CA ILE A 5 -62.05 -40.51 -72.88
C ILE A 5 -61.99 -38.96 -72.78
N ARG A 6 -61.08 -38.36 -73.58
CA ARG A 6 -61.17 -37.16 -74.47
C ARG A 6 -61.68 -35.82 -73.86
N ILE A 7 -61.08 -34.65 -74.09
CA ILE A 7 -60.72 -34.01 -75.38
C ILE A 7 -59.60 -32.97 -75.16
N TRP A 8 -58.73 -32.86 -76.19
CA TRP A 8 -57.61 -31.95 -76.43
C TRP A 8 -57.94 -30.45 -76.23
N LEU A 9 -57.08 -29.64 -75.62
CA LEU A 9 -55.88 -28.97 -76.18
C LEU A 9 -56.10 -28.17 -77.48
N SER A 10 -56.06 -26.84 -77.30
CA SER A 10 -55.56 -25.80 -78.22
C SER A 10 -56.51 -25.26 -79.28
N PHE A 11 -56.88 -23.98 -79.16
CA PHE A 11 -56.61 -22.87 -80.09
C PHE A 11 -57.55 -21.70 -79.68
N ALA A 12 -57.10 -20.77 -78.84
CA ALA A 12 -56.27 -19.61 -79.18
C ALA A 12 -57.07 -18.49 -79.89
N ALA A 13 -56.91 -17.28 -79.33
CA ALA A 13 -57.45 -15.98 -79.71
C ALA A 13 -58.83 -15.63 -79.14
N VAL A 14 -58.90 -14.40 -78.62
CA VAL A 14 -60.05 -13.75 -77.96
C VAL A 14 -60.20 -14.06 -76.46
N TYR A 15 -59.29 -13.51 -75.64
CA TYR A 15 -59.69 -12.77 -74.45
C TYR A 15 -58.58 -11.75 -74.12
N ALA A 16 -58.69 -10.61 -74.79
CA ALA A 16 -58.02 -9.39 -74.40
C ALA A 16 -58.79 -8.77 -73.22
N VAL A 17 -58.05 -8.17 -72.28
CA VAL A 17 -58.49 -7.16 -71.31
C VAL A 17 -59.34 -7.67 -70.13
N ILE A 18 -58.67 -8.12 -69.06
CA ILE A 18 -58.95 -7.77 -67.66
C ILE A 18 -57.56 -7.64 -67.02
N GLY A 19 -56.97 -6.46 -66.89
CA GLY A 19 -57.52 -5.34 -66.13
C GLY A 19 -56.84 -5.36 -64.75
N LEU A 20 -55.58 -4.93 -64.71
CA LEU A 20 -54.85 -4.52 -63.51
C LEU A 20 -55.75 -3.58 -62.69
N SER A 21 -56.42 -4.11 -61.68
CA SER A 21 -57.08 -3.31 -60.65
C SER A 21 -56.31 -3.52 -59.35
N ALA A 22 -55.18 -2.83 -59.28
CA ALA A 22 -54.56 -2.49 -58.02
C ALA A 22 -55.63 -1.78 -57.16
N CYS A 23 -56.06 -2.43 -56.09
CA CYS A 23 -56.74 -1.76 -54.99
C CYS A 23 -55.73 -0.79 -54.36
N SER A 24 -55.68 0.44 -54.85
CA SER A 24 -55.14 1.56 -54.10
C SER A 24 -56.19 1.98 -53.07
N GLY A 25 -56.31 1.18 -52.01
CA GLY A 25 -56.91 1.64 -50.78
C GLY A 25 -56.02 2.75 -50.25
N THR A 26 -56.39 4.01 -50.48
CA THR A 26 -55.79 5.15 -49.78
C THR A 26 -56.22 5.02 -48.32
N GLN A 27 -55.35 4.43 -47.51
CA GLN A 27 -55.50 4.35 -46.07
C GLN A 27 -55.61 5.78 -45.55
N LYS A 28 -56.80 6.23 -45.12
CA LYS A 28 -56.96 7.57 -44.55
C LYS A 28 -56.24 7.62 -43.20
N TRP A 29 -55.14 8.37 -43.15
CA TRP A 29 -54.43 8.69 -41.91
C TRP A 29 -55.24 9.68 -41.07
N ALA A 30 -55.10 9.61 -39.75
CA ALA A 30 -55.69 10.59 -38.85
C ALA A 30 -55.04 11.96 -39.08
N ASP A 31 -55.78 13.05 -38.85
CA ASP A 31 -55.23 14.40 -38.94
C ASP A 31 -54.04 14.56 -37.98
N THR A 32 -52.97 15.20 -38.46
CA THR A 32 -51.73 15.37 -37.69
C THR A 32 -52.00 16.20 -36.43
N PRO A 33 -51.78 15.65 -35.22
CA PRO A 33 -51.99 16.38 -33.98
C PRO A 33 -51.03 17.55 -33.81
N ASP A 34 -51.48 18.60 -33.11
CA ASP A 34 -50.66 19.80 -32.85
C ASP A 34 -49.32 19.50 -32.18
N TRP A 35 -49.24 18.47 -31.32
CA TRP A 35 -48.00 18.09 -30.64
C TRP A 35 -46.93 17.49 -31.56
N VAL A 36 -47.32 17.04 -32.76
CA VAL A 36 -46.41 16.58 -33.82
C VAL A 36 -45.87 17.78 -34.60
N LEU A 37 -46.70 18.79 -34.83
CA LEU A 37 -46.32 20.01 -35.55
C LEU A 37 -45.49 20.97 -34.67
N GLN A 38 -45.83 21.07 -33.39
CA GLN A 38 -45.17 21.93 -32.42
C GLN A 38 -44.96 21.20 -31.09
N ARG A 39 -43.71 21.13 -30.65
CA ARG A 39 -43.36 20.48 -29.38
C ARG A 39 -44.12 21.17 -28.22
N PRO A 40 -44.89 20.41 -27.40
CA PRO A 40 -45.58 21.00 -26.26
C PRO A 40 -44.58 21.60 -25.26
N THR A 41 -44.99 22.67 -24.60
CA THR A 41 -44.21 23.32 -23.53
C THR A 41 -45.01 23.31 -22.24
N LEU A 42 -44.59 22.51 -21.26
CA LEU A 42 -45.18 22.48 -19.92
C LEU A 42 -44.07 22.73 -18.90
N SER A 43 -44.14 23.84 -18.16
CA SER A 43 -43.09 24.21 -17.19
C SER A 43 -42.91 23.19 -16.07
N SER A 44 -43.98 22.47 -15.71
CA SER A 44 -44.02 21.46 -14.65
C SER A 44 -43.61 20.05 -15.11
N HIS A 45 -43.36 19.81 -16.39
CA HIS A 45 -43.06 18.49 -16.92
C HIS A 45 -41.79 18.47 -17.79
N TYR A 46 -41.08 17.36 -17.76
CA TYR A 46 -40.19 16.95 -18.84
C TYR A 46 -41.02 16.31 -19.95
N ILE A 47 -40.66 16.58 -21.19
CA ILE A 47 -41.40 16.19 -22.38
C ILE A 47 -40.43 15.45 -23.28
N GLY A 48 -40.86 14.30 -23.81
CA GLY A 48 -40.14 13.53 -24.81
C GLY A 48 -41.02 13.34 -26.03
N VAL A 49 -40.61 13.87 -27.19
CA VAL A 49 -41.33 13.68 -28.45
C VAL A 49 -40.35 13.27 -29.52
N SER A 50 -40.61 12.12 -30.16
CA SER A 50 -39.78 11.67 -31.28
C SER A 50 -40.56 10.81 -32.24
N SER A 51 -40.05 10.73 -33.47
CA SER A 51 -40.52 9.82 -34.51
C SER A 51 -39.52 8.72 -34.87
N ALA A 52 -40.01 7.72 -35.58
CA ALA A 52 -39.20 6.74 -36.29
C ALA A 52 -39.83 6.37 -37.63
N SER A 53 -38.99 6.32 -38.66
CA SER A 53 -39.42 6.05 -40.03
C SER A 53 -39.78 4.58 -40.22
N LYS A 54 -40.96 4.35 -40.79
CA LYS A 54 -41.44 3.03 -41.21
C LYS A 54 -40.58 2.44 -42.32
N VAL A 55 -39.98 3.28 -43.16
CA VAL A 55 -39.07 2.85 -44.24
C VAL A 55 -37.79 2.27 -43.64
N GLN A 56 -37.29 2.87 -42.56
CA GLN A 56 -36.03 2.47 -41.94
C GLN A 56 -36.20 1.31 -40.93
N PHE A 57 -37.27 1.33 -40.14
CA PHE A 57 -37.45 0.42 -39.00
C PHE A 57 -38.58 -0.60 -39.20
N GLY A 58 -39.33 -0.52 -40.30
CA GLY A 58 -40.40 -1.48 -40.61
C GLY A 58 -41.39 -1.63 -39.46
N ALA A 59 -41.60 -2.88 -39.02
CA ALA A 59 -42.49 -3.23 -37.92
C ALA A 59 -42.05 -2.65 -36.55
N ASP A 60 -40.76 -2.36 -36.38
CA ASP A 60 -40.21 -1.84 -35.12
C ASP A 60 -40.31 -0.31 -35.00
N ALA A 61 -40.89 0.37 -36.00
CA ALA A 61 -40.99 1.83 -36.01
C ALA A 61 -41.72 2.39 -34.79
N ASP A 62 -42.81 1.75 -34.31
CA ASP A 62 -43.51 2.20 -33.09
C ASP A 62 -42.64 2.08 -31.83
N ALA A 63 -42.03 0.91 -31.62
CA ALA A 63 -41.15 0.67 -30.48
C ALA A 63 -39.92 1.61 -30.53
N THR A 64 -39.39 1.87 -31.72
CA THR A 64 -38.27 2.78 -31.94
C THR A 64 -38.66 4.23 -31.65
N ALA A 65 -39.84 4.67 -32.08
CA ALA A 65 -40.34 6.02 -31.78
C ALA A 65 -40.50 6.23 -30.27
N LYS A 66 -41.06 5.24 -29.57
CA LYS A 66 -41.19 5.27 -28.10
C LYS A 66 -39.84 5.33 -27.40
N LYS A 67 -38.89 4.47 -27.79
CA LYS A 67 -37.51 4.48 -27.24
C LYS A 67 -36.82 5.83 -27.46
N ARG A 68 -36.95 6.40 -28.67
CA ARG A 68 -36.36 7.71 -28.97
C ARG A 68 -37.02 8.85 -28.19
N ALA A 69 -38.34 8.81 -28.00
CA ALA A 69 -39.05 9.81 -27.22
C ALA A 69 -38.62 9.79 -25.73
N LEU A 70 -38.37 8.61 -25.15
CA LEU A 70 -37.79 8.51 -23.80
C LEU A 70 -36.34 9.01 -23.76
N ALA A 71 -35.54 8.76 -24.80
CA ALA A 71 -34.18 9.28 -24.90
C ALA A 71 -34.13 10.82 -25.06
N ASP A 72 -35.10 11.40 -25.77
CA ASP A 72 -35.31 12.85 -25.86
C ASP A 72 -35.60 13.44 -24.47
N MET A 73 -36.52 12.83 -23.71
CA MET A 73 -36.83 13.25 -22.34
C MET A 73 -35.61 13.15 -21.41
N ALA A 74 -34.88 12.03 -21.44
CA ALA A 74 -33.67 11.85 -20.65
C ALA A 74 -32.61 12.91 -20.98
N SER A 75 -32.49 13.29 -22.26
CA SER A 75 -31.58 14.36 -22.70
C SER A 75 -32.00 15.73 -22.19
N GLN A 76 -33.31 16.02 -22.15
CA GLN A 76 -33.81 17.24 -21.55
C GLN A 76 -33.48 17.33 -20.06
N ILE A 77 -33.67 16.25 -19.31
CA ILE A 77 -33.35 16.17 -17.88
C ILE A 77 -31.84 16.42 -17.66
N ARG A 78 -30.99 15.75 -18.45
CA ARG A 78 -29.53 15.92 -18.41
C ARG A 78 -29.11 17.38 -18.58
N VAL A 79 -29.65 18.09 -19.59
CA VAL A 79 -29.33 19.51 -19.82
C VAL A 79 -29.73 20.39 -18.63
N VAL A 80 -30.90 20.14 -18.04
CA VAL A 80 -31.38 20.89 -16.87
C VAL A 80 -30.49 20.64 -15.65
N ILE A 81 -30.14 19.38 -15.39
CA ILE A 81 -29.27 19.03 -14.26
C ILE A 81 -27.85 19.55 -14.48
N GLU A 82 -27.28 19.45 -15.68
CA GLU A 82 -25.95 19.99 -16.01
C GLU A 82 -25.88 21.51 -15.78
N SER A 83 -26.91 22.24 -16.22
CA SER A 83 -27.00 23.69 -16.00
C SER A 83 -27.08 24.08 -14.51
N THR A 84 -27.74 23.27 -13.69
CA THR A 84 -27.87 23.48 -12.24
C THR A 84 -26.61 23.02 -11.50
N SER A 85 -25.98 21.95 -11.99
CA SER A 85 -24.79 21.31 -11.44
C SER A 85 -23.54 22.17 -11.58
N VAL A 86 -23.32 22.84 -12.71
CA VAL A 86 -22.15 23.73 -12.90
C VAL A 86 -22.10 24.82 -11.83
N LEU A 87 -23.25 25.32 -11.38
CA LEU A 87 -23.36 26.30 -10.29
C LEU A 87 -22.97 25.73 -8.92
N HIS A 88 -23.34 24.47 -8.63
CA HIS A 88 -23.05 23.81 -7.35
C HIS A 88 -21.62 23.24 -7.29
N THR A 89 -21.13 22.67 -8.39
CA THR A 89 -19.79 22.06 -8.48
C THR A 89 -18.67 23.09 -8.38
N ALA A 90 -18.91 24.35 -8.77
CA ALA A 90 -17.97 25.46 -8.54
C ALA A 90 -17.63 25.67 -7.05
N GLN A 91 -18.50 25.23 -6.14
CA GLN A 91 -18.29 25.31 -4.69
C GLN A 91 -17.52 24.10 -4.13
N PHE A 92 -17.59 22.93 -4.80
CA PHE A 92 -16.94 21.68 -4.37
C PHE A 92 -15.78 21.31 -5.31
N LYS A 93 -14.56 21.73 -4.96
CA LYS A 93 -13.36 21.41 -5.75
C LYS A 93 -12.91 19.95 -5.53
N GLY A 94 -12.62 19.22 -6.61
CA GLY A 94 -11.90 17.92 -6.57
C GLY A 94 -12.63 16.76 -7.24
N VAL A 95 -12.37 15.54 -6.75
CA VAL A 95 -12.88 14.24 -7.25
C VAL A 95 -14.41 14.16 -7.21
N ALA A 96 -15.03 14.73 -6.18
CA ALA A 96 -16.49 14.75 -6.03
C ALA A 96 -17.19 15.50 -7.18
N GLY A 97 -16.60 16.59 -7.66
CA GLY A 97 -17.13 17.34 -8.80
C GLY A 97 -16.99 16.60 -10.13
N GLN A 98 -15.88 15.86 -10.33
CA GLN A 98 -15.66 15.07 -11.54
C GLN A 98 -16.63 13.88 -11.63
N ASN A 99 -16.77 13.11 -10.55
CA ASN A 99 -17.71 11.98 -10.49
C ASN A 99 -19.16 12.45 -10.72
N PHE A 100 -19.53 13.63 -10.20
CA PHE A 100 -20.85 14.20 -10.40
C PHE A 100 -21.11 14.59 -11.86
N SER A 101 -20.16 15.26 -12.52
CA SER A 101 -20.27 15.63 -13.95
C SER A 101 -20.34 14.39 -14.87
N GLU A 102 -19.49 13.38 -14.64
CA GLU A 102 -19.53 12.13 -15.40
C GLU A 102 -20.89 11.44 -15.28
N ARG A 103 -21.52 11.49 -14.10
CA ARG A 103 -22.81 10.85 -13.89
C ARG A 103 -24.00 11.57 -14.50
N ILE A 104 -24.02 12.89 -14.46
CA ILE A 104 -25.08 13.66 -15.14
C ILE A 104 -25.08 13.30 -16.63
N SER A 105 -23.90 13.07 -17.20
CA SER A 105 -23.76 12.60 -18.57
C SER A 105 -24.34 11.18 -18.80
N SER A 106 -24.39 10.33 -17.78
CA SER A 106 -24.82 8.92 -17.88
C SER A 106 -26.31 8.67 -17.64
N THR A 107 -27.13 9.69 -17.36
CA THR A 107 -28.58 9.51 -17.16
C THR A 107 -29.21 8.85 -18.40
N SER A 108 -29.79 7.66 -18.22
CA SER A 108 -30.36 6.86 -19.31
C SER A 108 -31.88 6.93 -19.34
N ALA A 109 -32.47 6.54 -20.47
CA ALA A 109 -33.92 6.37 -20.58
C ALA A 109 -34.44 5.21 -19.70
N GLU A 110 -33.57 4.29 -19.29
CA GLU A 110 -33.90 3.14 -18.45
C GLU A 110 -34.03 3.53 -16.97
N ASP A 111 -33.42 4.65 -16.56
CA ASP A 111 -33.48 5.17 -15.18
C ASP A 111 -34.76 5.96 -14.88
N LEU A 112 -35.56 6.25 -15.92
CA LEU A 112 -36.80 7.02 -15.82
C LEU A 112 -37.95 6.12 -15.37
N GLU A 113 -38.61 6.53 -14.30
CA GLU A 113 -39.78 5.87 -13.73
C GLU A 113 -40.99 6.82 -13.71
N GLU A 114 -42.19 6.27 -13.63
CA GLU A 114 -43.46 7.02 -13.55
C GLU A 114 -43.68 8.06 -14.67
N TYR A 115 -43.15 7.79 -15.87
CA TYR A 115 -43.47 8.54 -17.08
C TYR A 115 -44.80 8.09 -17.70
N GLU A 116 -45.49 9.00 -18.38
CA GLU A 116 -46.80 8.76 -18.98
C GLU A 116 -46.71 8.85 -20.51
N LEU A 117 -47.21 7.82 -21.21
CA LEU A 117 -47.45 7.89 -22.66
C LEU A 117 -48.72 8.72 -22.90
N VAL A 118 -48.55 9.95 -23.36
CA VAL A 118 -49.67 10.88 -23.56
C VAL A 118 -50.38 10.59 -24.88
N ALA A 119 -49.61 10.34 -25.94
CA ALA A 119 -50.15 10.07 -27.26
C ALA A 119 -49.16 9.31 -28.15
N THR A 120 -49.71 8.59 -29.13
CA THR A 120 -49.00 8.11 -30.31
C THR A 120 -49.69 8.66 -31.55
N HIS A 121 -48.93 8.83 -32.63
CA HIS A 121 -49.47 9.21 -33.93
C HIS A 121 -48.77 8.45 -35.03
N GLU A 122 -49.49 8.16 -36.10
CA GLU A 122 -49.01 7.37 -37.23
C GLU A 122 -49.45 8.06 -38.52
N ASP A 123 -48.48 8.38 -39.37
CA ASP A 123 -48.70 8.93 -40.70
C ASP A 123 -48.20 7.94 -41.79
N ALA A 124 -48.08 8.38 -43.04
CA ALA A 124 -47.65 7.50 -44.13
C ALA A 124 -46.18 7.05 -44.01
N THR A 125 -45.34 7.82 -43.32
CA THR A 125 -43.87 7.64 -43.32
C THR A 125 -43.31 7.29 -41.94
N ASP A 126 -43.95 7.72 -40.86
CA ASP A 126 -43.40 7.73 -39.52
C ASP A 126 -44.41 7.31 -38.44
N ASN A 127 -43.87 6.74 -37.37
CA ASN A 127 -44.56 6.57 -36.09
C ASN A 127 -44.01 7.58 -35.10
N TRP A 128 -44.89 8.19 -34.31
CA TRP A 128 -44.59 9.23 -33.34
C TRP A 128 -45.02 8.80 -31.94
N ALA A 129 -44.24 9.17 -30.94
CA ALA A 129 -44.57 8.96 -29.54
C ALA A 129 -44.35 10.25 -28.74
N TYR A 130 -45.28 10.54 -27.82
CA TYR A 130 -45.21 11.65 -26.87
C TYR A 130 -45.31 11.12 -25.44
N TYR A 131 -44.23 11.30 -24.68
CA TYR A 131 -44.16 11.06 -23.25
C TYR A 131 -44.06 12.34 -22.44
N ARG A 132 -44.58 12.31 -21.20
CA ARG A 132 -44.34 13.35 -20.19
C ARG A 132 -43.95 12.75 -18.84
N LEU A 133 -43.16 13.49 -18.06
CA LEU A 133 -42.80 13.16 -16.68
C LEU A 133 -42.90 14.42 -15.82
N SER A 134 -43.65 14.37 -14.73
CA SER A 134 -43.74 15.50 -13.79
C SER A 134 -42.37 15.76 -13.14
N LYS A 135 -41.94 17.03 -13.12
CA LYS A 135 -40.70 17.44 -12.45
C LYS A 135 -40.76 17.15 -10.94
N ALA A 136 -41.93 17.34 -10.32
CA ALA A 136 -42.11 17.04 -8.90
C ALA A 136 -42.01 15.53 -8.61
N THR A 137 -42.54 14.69 -9.52
CA THR A 137 -42.41 13.23 -9.41
C THR A 137 -40.96 12.79 -9.55
N TYR A 138 -40.24 13.34 -10.53
CA TYR A 138 -38.82 13.07 -10.72
C TYR A 138 -38.00 13.42 -9.46
N GLU A 139 -38.19 14.63 -8.90
CA GLU A 139 -37.49 15.03 -7.68
C GLU A 139 -37.87 14.17 -6.47
N ARG A 140 -39.14 13.77 -6.35
CA ARG A 140 -39.60 12.85 -5.29
C ARG A 140 -38.84 11.52 -5.35
N ILE A 141 -38.81 10.87 -6.52
CA ILE A 141 -38.15 9.56 -6.70
C ILE A 141 -36.64 9.70 -6.45
N ARG A 142 -36.01 10.77 -6.96
CA ARG A 142 -34.59 11.05 -6.70
C ARG A 142 -34.30 11.21 -5.21
N ASN A 143 -35.15 11.95 -4.49
CA ASN A 143 -35.02 12.13 -3.04
C ASN A 143 -35.27 10.83 -2.27
N GLU A 144 -36.25 10.02 -2.67
CA GLU A 144 -36.50 8.69 -2.05
C GLU A 144 -35.29 7.76 -2.21
N ARG A 145 -34.71 7.69 -3.42
CA ARG A 145 -33.48 6.92 -3.68
C ARG A 145 -32.32 7.42 -2.82
N LYS A 146 -32.12 8.74 -2.74
CA LYS A 146 -31.09 9.33 -1.89
C LYS A 146 -31.32 9.01 -0.42
N MET A 147 -32.54 9.13 0.08
CA MET A 147 -32.87 8.81 1.47
C MET A 147 -32.62 7.33 1.80
N ALA A 148 -32.95 6.41 0.90
CA ALA A 148 -32.63 5.00 1.06
C ALA A 148 -31.11 4.75 1.11
N THR A 149 -30.31 5.45 0.29
CA THR A 149 -28.85 5.40 0.36
C THR A 149 -28.31 5.96 1.68
N LEU A 150 -28.85 7.10 2.14
CA LEU A 150 -28.48 7.70 3.43
C LEU A 150 -28.80 6.77 4.60
N GLU A 151 -29.93 6.04 4.55
CA GLU A 151 -30.30 5.05 5.56
C GLU A 151 -29.25 3.93 5.65
N VAL A 152 -28.84 3.35 4.53
CA VAL A 152 -27.78 2.32 4.49
C VAL A 152 -26.44 2.87 5.00
N ALA A 153 -26.05 4.06 4.54
CA ALA A 153 -24.82 4.71 4.99
C ALA A 153 -24.83 5.01 6.50
N SER A 154 -25.98 5.42 7.04
CA SER A 154 -26.16 5.65 8.48
C SER A 154 -26.03 4.35 9.29
N GLY A 155 -26.48 3.22 8.74
CA GLY A 155 -26.31 1.89 9.34
C GLY A 155 -24.84 1.49 9.41
N HIS A 156 -24.07 1.77 8.37
CA HIS A 156 -22.62 1.59 8.38
C HIS A 156 -21.93 2.50 9.39
N TRP A 157 -22.25 3.79 9.42
CA TRP A 157 -21.71 4.72 10.41
C TRP A 157 -22.01 4.27 11.85
N THR A 158 -23.24 3.83 12.14
CA THR A 158 -23.63 3.30 13.46
C THR A 158 -22.83 2.05 13.83
N SER A 159 -22.64 1.13 12.87
CA SER A 159 -21.84 -0.08 13.07
C SER A 159 -20.37 0.25 13.31
N ALA A 160 -19.84 1.30 12.67
CA ALA A 160 -18.49 1.79 12.87
C ALA A 160 -18.31 2.35 14.29
N GLU A 161 -19.25 3.16 14.77
CA GLU A 161 -19.19 3.74 16.11
C GLU A 161 -19.26 2.66 17.20
N ASN A 162 -20.14 1.67 17.03
CA ASN A 162 -20.19 0.51 17.94
C ASN A 162 -18.86 -0.27 17.93
N ALA A 163 -18.31 -0.56 16.75
CA ALA A 163 -17.01 -1.24 16.63
C ALA A 163 -15.87 -0.43 17.26
N ARG A 164 -15.92 0.91 17.15
CA ARG A 164 -14.94 1.82 17.76
C ARG A 164 -15.01 1.74 19.29
N VAL A 165 -16.20 1.85 19.87
CA VAL A 165 -16.40 1.74 21.33
C VAL A 165 -15.95 0.37 21.86
N GLU A 166 -16.17 -0.70 21.09
CA GLU A 166 -15.72 -2.05 21.42
C GLU A 166 -14.21 -2.29 21.20
N GLY A 167 -13.47 -1.30 20.67
CA GLY A 167 -12.04 -1.41 20.36
C GLY A 167 -11.72 -2.29 19.14
N ARG A 168 -12.71 -2.61 18.30
CA ARG A 168 -12.54 -3.37 17.04
C ARG A 168 -12.09 -2.45 15.91
N VAL A 169 -10.85 -1.99 15.99
CA VAL A 169 -10.23 -0.98 15.11
C VAL A 169 -10.43 -1.27 13.61
N ALA A 170 -10.05 -2.45 13.13
CA ALA A 170 -10.16 -2.79 11.71
C ALA A 170 -11.62 -2.78 11.22
N ALA A 171 -12.55 -3.26 12.06
CA ALA A 171 -13.98 -3.27 11.73
C ALA A 171 -14.57 -1.85 11.73
N ALA A 172 -14.16 -1.00 12.67
CA ALA A 172 -14.59 0.41 12.70
C ALA A 172 -14.19 1.13 11.41
N LEU A 173 -12.92 0.99 10.99
CA LEU A 173 -12.45 1.55 9.72
C LEU A 173 -13.19 0.98 8.51
N ASP A 174 -13.40 -0.33 8.46
CA ASP A 174 -14.16 -0.98 7.37
C ASP A 174 -15.55 -0.40 7.23
N PHE A 175 -16.28 -0.24 8.33
CA PHE A 175 -17.63 0.32 8.31
C PHE A 175 -17.66 1.80 7.94
N TYR A 176 -16.74 2.62 8.43
CA TYR A 176 -16.66 4.02 7.99
C TYR A 176 -16.35 4.14 6.50
N ILE A 177 -15.44 3.32 5.98
CA ILE A 177 -15.11 3.26 4.55
C ILE A 177 -16.36 2.86 3.73
N ARG A 178 -17.10 1.83 4.16
CA ARG A 178 -18.37 1.43 3.48
C ARG A 178 -19.41 2.53 3.51
N GLY A 179 -19.52 3.27 4.61
CA GLY A 179 -20.40 4.43 4.71
C GLY A 179 -20.08 5.47 3.65
N LEU A 180 -18.80 5.79 3.47
CA LEU A 180 -18.36 6.72 2.43
C LEU A 180 -18.56 6.17 1.01
N GLU A 181 -18.23 4.90 0.77
CA GLU A 181 -18.44 4.23 -0.53
C GLU A 181 -19.93 4.19 -0.90
N THR A 182 -20.81 3.97 0.06
CA THR A 182 -22.28 3.99 -0.16
C THR A 182 -22.74 5.37 -0.62
N LEU A 183 -22.08 6.42 -0.16
CA LEU A 183 -22.37 7.82 -0.51
C LEU A 183 -21.64 8.30 -1.76
N GLN A 184 -20.88 7.43 -2.44
CA GLN A 184 -20.14 7.76 -3.68
C GLN A 184 -21.00 8.52 -4.68
N ASP A 185 -22.23 8.10 -4.75
CA ASP A 185 -23.26 8.60 -5.62
C ASP A 185 -23.67 10.07 -5.35
N TYR A 186 -23.46 10.54 -4.13
CA TYR A 186 -23.97 11.81 -3.61
C TYR A 186 -22.89 12.67 -2.93
N TRP A 187 -21.60 12.39 -3.08
CA TRP A 187 -20.50 13.15 -2.44
C TRP A 187 -20.47 14.66 -2.74
N GLY A 188 -21.07 15.10 -3.85
CA GLY A 188 -21.19 16.52 -4.22
C GLY A 188 -22.43 17.22 -3.64
N GLU A 189 -23.22 16.51 -2.84
CA GLU A 189 -24.48 17.00 -2.27
C GLU A 189 -24.42 17.03 -0.74
N LEU A 190 -25.36 17.75 -0.12
CA LEU A 190 -25.56 17.69 1.32
C LEU A 190 -26.19 16.34 1.70
N ASN A 191 -25.49 15.56 2.52
CA ASN A 191 -25.88 14.23 2.97
C ASN A 191 -26.16 14.22 4.48
N GLU A 192 -27.19 14.97 4.86
CA GLU A 192 -27.62 15.12 6.24
C GLU A 192 -28.57 13.98 6.66
N TRP A 193 -28.33 13.44 7.85
CA TRP A 193 -29.14 12.38 8.45
C TRP A 193 -29.61 12.80 9.84
N SER A 194 -30.88 12.57 10.14
CA SER A 194 -31.47 12.90 11.44
C SER A 194 -31.21 11.78 12.44
N THR A 195 -30.52 12.10 13.53
CA THR A 195 -30.32 11.21 14.67
C THR A 195 -31.08 11.74 15.89
N PRO A 196 -31.32 10.92 16.93
CA PRO A 196 -31.91 11.42 18.18
C PRO A 196 -31.14 12.59 18.83
N GLY A 197 -29.84 12.73 18.54
CA GLY A 197 -28.97 13.80 19.02
C GLY A 197 -28.87 15.03 18.11
N GLY A 198 -29.62 15.07 17.01
CA GLY A 198 -29.60 16.15 16.02
C GLY A 198 -29.22 15.68 14.62
N THR A 199 -29.00 16.64 13.73
CA THR A 199 -28.64 16.39 12.33
C THR A 199 -27.14 16.16 12.18
N LEU A 200 -26.77 15.10 11.44
CA LEU A 200 -25.39 14.68 11.19
C LEU A 200 -25.11 14.65 9.69
N ALA A 201 -24.04 15.30 9.24
CA ALA A 201 -23.54 15.13 7.87
C ALA A 201 -22.74 13.82 7.78
N LEU A 202 -23.29 12.80 7.10
CA LEU A 202 -22.76 11.43 7.14
C LEU A 202 -21.35 11.32 6.55
N ASP A 203 -21.06 11.99 5.42
CA ASP A 203 -19.73 11.94 4.81
C ASP A 203 -18.66 12.44 5.78
N ARG A 204 -18.92 13.60 6.38
CA ARG A 204 -18.03 14.21 7.35
C ARG A 204 -17.88 13.34 8.59
N ALA A 205 -18.99 12.81 9.11
CA ALA A 205 -18.97 11.96 10.28
C ALA A 205 -18.13 10.69 10.08
N CYS A 206 -18.18 10.09 8.89
CA CYS A 206 -17.35 8.94 8.55
C CYS A 206 -15.86 9.31 8.41
N LEU A 207 -15.53 10.43 7.76
CA LEU A 207 -14.14 10.91 7.63
C LEU A 207 -13.53 11.28 8.99
N ASP A 208 -14.29 11.99 9.82
CA ASP A 208 -13.90 12.37 11.17
C ASP A 208 -13.73 11.11 12.04
N GLY A 209 -14.63 10.12 11.88
CA GLY A 209 -14.54 8.82 12.54
C GLY A 209 -13.28 8.03 12.17
N ILE A 210 -12.91 7.98 10.89
CA ILE A 210 -11.65 7.37 10.43
C ILE A 210 -10.45 8.08 11.06
N SER A 211 -10.44 9.42 11.00
CA SER A 211 -9.35 10.22 11.56
C SER A 211 -9.20 9.99 13.06
N GLN A 212 -10.32 9.91 13.79
CA GLN A 212 -10.33 9.63 15.22
C GLN A 212 -9.82 8.22 15.54
N VAL A 213 -10.22 7.20 14.75
CA VAL A 213 -9.70 5.83 14.95
C VAL A 213 -8.18 5.78 14.80
N LEU A 214 -7.62 6.49 13.83
CA LEU A 214 -6.17 6.55 13.65
C LEU A 214 -5.47 7.34 14.76
N ALA A 215 -6.08 8.43 15.22
CA ALA A 215 -5.53 9.28 16.29
C ALA A 215 -5.55 8.57 17.66
N ASP A 216 -6.55 7.73 17.91
CA ASP A 216 -6.68 6.94 19.15
C ASP A 216 -5.71 5.75 19.18
N LEU A 217 -5.13 5.37 18.05
CA LEU A 217 -4.08 4.34 17.99
C LEU A 217 -2.74 4.90 18.46
N SER A 218 -2.00 4.12 19.23
CA SER A 218 -0.61 4.45 19.60
C SER A 218 0.26 3.21 19.72
N LEU A 219 1.56 3.39 19.51
CA LEU A 219 2.59 2.36 19.67
C LEU A 219 3.45 2.69 20.89
N GLN A 220 3.63 1.72 21.77
CA GLN A 220 4.46 1.81 22.96
C GLN A 220 5.50 0.68 22.96
N PRO A 221 6.72 0.96 22.50
CA PRO A 221 7.83 0.01 22.61
C PRO A 221 8.14 -0.30 24.07
N ALA A 222 8.58 -1.52 24.36
CA ALA A 222 8.94 -1.96 25.70
C ALA A 222 10.17 -1.22 26.28
N THR A 223 11.00 -0.64 25.42
CA THR A 223 12.15 0.19 25.80
C THR A 223 12.29 1.39 24.86
N SER A 224 12.80 2.51 25.37
CA SER A 224 13.14 3.70 24.57
C SER A 224 14.48 3.55 23.84
N THR A 225 15.32 2.58 24.22
CA THR A 225 16.59 2.27 23.56
C THR A 225 16.87 0.79 23.73
N LEU A 226 17.10 0.09 22.62
CA LEU A 226 17.53 -1.30 22.65
C LEU A 226 19.05 -1.35 22.69
N ARG A 227 19.63 -1.97 23.72
CA ARG A 227 21.07 -2.21 23.82
C ARG A 227 21.34 -3.65 23.48
N LEU A 228 22.24 -3.88 22.54
CA LEU A 228 22.70 -5.21 22.14
C LEU A 228 24.22 -5.24 22.24
N SER A 229 24.76 -6.28 22.86
CA SER A 229 26.18 -6.43 23.11
C SER A 229 26.72 -7.71 22.46
N PHE A 230 28.03 -7.89 22.59
CA PHE A 230 28.70 -9.11 22.14
C PHE A 230 28.23 -10.36 22.89
N SER A 231 27.88 -10.27 24.17
CA SER A 231 27.37 -11.42 24.95
C SER A 231 26.13 -12.05 24.33
N ASP A 232 25.29 -11.19 23.74
CA ASP A 232 24.03 -11.58 23.10
C ASP A 232 24.20 -11.80 21.58
N ARG A 233 25.45 -11.79 21.10
CA ARG A 233 25.82 -11.85 19.67
C ARG A 233 25.12 -10.79 18.83
N TYR A 234 24.87 -9.63 19.43
CA TYR A 234 24.07 -8.55 18.85
C TYR A 234 22.66 -9.00 18.40
N GLN A 235 22.08 -9.98 19.09
CA GLN A 235 20.72 -10.45 18.85
C GLN A 235 19.83 -10.08 20.04
N GLY A 236 18.57 -9.81 19.76
CA GLY A 236 17.60 -9.49 20.80
C GLY A 236 16.18 -9.41 20.27
N THR A 237 15.27 -9.01 21.14
CA THR A 237 13.87 -8.82 20.76
C THR A 237 13.37 -7.46 21.21
N LEU A 238 12.47 -6.87 20.42
CA LEU A 238 11.76 -5.66 20.81
C LEU A 238 10.26 -5.96 20.81
N ALA A 239 9.67 -6.01 22.00
CA ALA A 239 8.24 -6.01 22.17
C ALA A 239 7.68 -4.59 21.95
N CYS A 240 6.56 -4.50 21.26
CA CYS A 240 5.79 -3.27 21.08
C CYS A 240 4.33 -3.53 21.40
N LYS A 241 3.74 -2.63 22.20
CA LYS A 241 2.33 -2.65 22.54
C LYS A 241 1.57 -1.65 21.68
N ALA A 242 0.56 -2.10 20.95
CA ALA A 242 -0.42 -1.23 20.33
C ALA A 242 -1.56 -0.96 21.32
N LEU A 243 -1.94 0.31 21.45
CA LEU A 243 -3.10 0.74 22.22
C LEU A 243 -4.11 1.42 21.30
N PHE A 244 -5.38 1.31 21.66
CA PHE A 244 -6.49 2.05 21.07
C PHE A 244 -7.26 2.74 22.21
N ALA A 245 -7.34 4.07 22.17
CA ALA A 245 -7.92 4.90 23.24
C ALA A 245 -7.36 4.54 24.63
N GLY A 246 -6.06 4.21 24.70
CA GLY A 246 -5.36 3.82 25.94
C GLY A 246 -5.52 2.35 26.36
N ALA A 247 -6.43 1.59 25.75
CA ALA A 247 -6.62 0.16 26.03
C ALA A 247 -5.80 -0.72 25.06
N PRO A 248 -5.42 -1.96 25.42
CA PRO A 248 -4.71 -2.86 24.51
C PRO A 248 -5.50 -3.16 23.23
N ALA A 249 -4.87 -2.97 22.07
CA ALA A 249 -5.50 -3.20 20.77
C ALA A 249 -4.98 -4.49 20.12
N ALA A 250 -5.86 -5.47 19.97
CA ALA A 250 -5.54 -6.77 19.35
C ALA A 250 -5.67 -6.72 17.83
N GLN A 251 -4.98 -7.64 17.15
CA GLN A 251 -5.01 -7.81 15.69
C GLN A 251 -4.57 -6.56 14.91
N ILE A 252 -3.74 -5.70 15.52
CA ILE A 252 -3.19 -4.52 14.86
C ILE A 252 -1.91 -4.93 14.11
N PRO A 253 -1.85 -4.73 12.78
CA PRO A 253 -0.63 -4.97 12.03
C PRO A 253 0.39 -3.87 12.31
N VAL A 254 1.53 -4.26 12.85
CA VAL A 254 2.68 -3.41 13.09
C VAL A 254 3.77 -3.81 12.12
N TRP A 255 4.15 -2.88 11.25
CA TRP A 255 5.28 -3.03 10.36
C TRP A 255 6.54 -2.50 11.03
N SER A 256 7.64 -3.22 10.83
CA SER A 256 8.96 -2.86 11.33
C SER A 256 9.94 -2.72 10.19
N ARG A 257 10.88 -1.80 10.37
CA ARG A 257 12.09 -1.68 9.57
C ARG A 257 13.24 -1.27 10.46
N TYR A 258 14.34 -1.99 10.37
CA TYR A 258 15.59 -1.53 10.97
C TYR A 258 16.75 -1.69 10.00
N ASN A 259 17.67 -0.72 10.07
CA ASN A 259 18.91 -0.77 9.31
C ASN A 259 19.88 -1.72 10.03
N ARG A 260 20.53 -2.61 9.28
CA ARG A 260 21.49 -3.57 9.83
C ARG A 260 22.81 -3.58 9.04
N GLY A 261 23.14 -2.42 8.46
CA GLY A 261 24.21 -2.27 7.47
C GLY A 261 23.63 -1.91 6.11
N THR A 262 23.99 -2.67 5.08
CA THR A 262 23.69 -2.35 3.68
C THR A 262 22.21 -2.52 3.33
N LEU A 263 21.59 -3.60 3.82
CA LEU A 263 20.20 -3.94 3.54
C LEU A 263 19.35 -3.91 4.81
N PRO A 264 18.27 -3.12 4.86
CA PRO A 264 17.36 -3.12 6.00
C PRO A 264 16.65 -4.47 6.12
N LYS A 265 16.28 -4.84 7.35
CA LYS A 265 15.35 -5.94 7.59
C LYS A 265 13.98 -5.37 7.89
N THR A 266 12.96 -6.00 7.33
CA THR A 266 11.57 -5.61 7.52
C THR A 266 10.74 -6.81 7.95
N ALA A 267 9.76 -6.60 8.81
CA ALA A 267 8.77 -7.62 9.17
C ALA A 267 7.42 -6.95 9.44
N SER A 268 6.33 -7.68 9.22
CA SER A 268 4.98 -7.25 9.61
C SER A 268 4.40 -8.31 10.54
N LEU A 269 4.01 -7.90 11.75
CA LEU A 269 3.44 -8.79 12.77
C LEU A 269 2.11 -8.21 13.25
N SER A 270 1.18 -9.07 13.63
CA SER A 270 -0.10 -8.65 14.23
C SER A 270 -0.04 -8.74 15.74
N THR A 271 -0.63 -7.78 16.45
CA THR A 271 -0.70 -7.83 17.92
C THR A 271 -1.62 -8.93 18.43
N ASN A 272 -1.24 -9.55 19.55
CA ASN A 272 -2.06 -10.53 20.24
C ASN A 272 -3.19 -9.89 21.09
N ASN A 273 -3.95 -10.69 21.84
CA ASN A 273 -5.05 -10.21 22.69
C ASN A 273 -4.64 -9.24 23.81
N ARG A 274 -3.34 -9.13 24.13
CA ARG A 274 -2.79 -8.14 25.07
C ARG A 274 -2.25 -6.90 24.36
N GLY A 275 -2.48 -6.79 23.06
CA GLY A 275 -1.99 -5.73 22.20
C GLY A 275 -0.50 -5.78 21.94
N ILE A 276 0.17 -6.92 22.12
CA ILE A 276 1.65 -7.02 22.02
C ILE A 276 2.04 -7.77 20.75
N CYS A 277 3.06 -7.26 20.06
CA CYS A 277 3.85 -7.97 19.05
C CYS A 277 5.35 -7.88 19.41
N THR A 278 6.14 -8.88 19.03
CA THR A 278 7.57 -8.94 19.37
C THR A 278 8.39 -9.22 18.13
N PHE A 279 9.37 -8.35 17.86
CA PHE A 279 10.23 -8.46 16.68
C PHE A 279 11.61 -8.98 17.05
N ASP A 280 12.13 -9.92 16.25
CA ASP A 280 13.50 -10.43 16.37
C ASP A 280 14.49 -9.52 15.63
N ILE A 281 15.54 -9.12 16.34
CA ILE A 281 16.55 -8.17 15.90
C ILE A 281 17.91 -8.87 15.92
N GLY A 282 18.71 -8.61 14.90
CA GLY A 282 20.04 -9.18 14.76
C GLY A 282 20.55 -9.11 13.31
N GLN A 283 21.58 -9.92 13.03
CA GLN A 283 22.23 -10.03 11.72
C GLN A 283 22.79 -8.70 11.20
N PHE A 284 23.47 -7.95 12.09
CA PHE A 284 24.13 -6.69 11.74
C PHE A 284 25.40 -6.94 10.93
N ASP A 285 25.59 -6.17 9.86
CA ASP A 285 26.81 -6.20 9.06
C ASP A 285 28.01 -5.76 9.94
N PRO A 286 29.20 -6.37 9.72
CA PRO A 286 30.41 -5.99 10.44
C PRO A 286 30.72 -4.49 10.37
N GLY A 287 30.99 -3.89 11.53
CA GLY A 287 31.29 -2.46 11.66
C GLY A 287 30.08 -1.55 11.86
N THR A 288 28.86 -2.09 11.89
CA THR A 288 27.67 -1.32 12.28
C THR A 288 27.79 -0.92 13.75
N LYS A 289 27.77 0.39 14.04
CA LYS A 289 27.91 0.93 15.42
C LYS A 289 26.58 1.29 16.07
N SER A 290 25.58 1.59 15.25
CA SER A 290 24.25 1.95 15.71
C SER A 290 23.25 1.67 14.61
N ALA A 291 22.01 1.46 15.00
CA ALA A 291 20.89 1.27 14.10
C ALA A 291 19.65 1.95 14.68
N GLU A 292 18.61 2.07 13.86
CA GLU A 292 17.31 2.56 14.30
C GLU A 292 16.26 1.58 13.82
N MET A 293 15.33 1.24 14.72
CA MET A 293 14.16 0.45 14.40
C MET A 293 12.94 1.36 14.36
N ARG A 294 12.36 1.49 13.17
CA ARG A 294 11.11 2.19 12.94
C ARG A 294 9.95 1.20 12.97
N LEU A 295 8.96 1.49 13.79
CA LEU A 295 7.71 0.77 13.94
C LEU A 295 6.58 1.65 13.45
N GLU A 296 5.70 1.10 12.62
CA GLU A 296 4.59 1.85 12.01
C GLU A 296 3.34 0.98 11.92
N ILE A 297 2.19 1.60 12.14
CA ILE A 297 0.92 1.05 11.66
C ILE A 297 0.70 1.66 10.27
N ARG A 298 0.56 0.85 9.24
CA ARG A 298 0.34 1.35 7.87
C ARG A 298 -1.13 1.20 7.51
N MET A 299 -1.72 2.25 6.93
CA MET A 299 -3.15 2.25 6.54
C MET A 299 -3.51 1.04 5.65
N ASN A 300 -2.68 0.73 4.67
CA ASN A 300 -2.90 -0.41 3.76
C ASN A 300 -2.83 -1.78 4.43
N ASP A 301 -2.13 -1.90 5.56
CA ASP A 301 -2.09 -3.15 6.32
C ASP A 301 -3.32 -3.25 7.24
N LEU A 302 -3.75 -2.12 7.80
CA LEU A 302 -4.90 -2.01 8.70
C LEU A 302 -6.23 -2.16 7.96
N SER A 303 -6.32 -1.67 6.73
CA SER A 303 -7.48 -1.82 5.83
C SER A 303 -7.02 -2.20 4.41
N PRO A 304 -6.75 -3.48 4.13
CA PRO A 304 -6.25 -3.94 2.82
C PRO A 304 -7.17 -3.60 1.65
N ARG A 305 -8.49 -3.59 1.90
CA ARG A 305 -9.52 -3.26 0.91
C ARG A 305 -9.47 -1.82 0.41
N LEU A 306 -8.79 -0.92 1.12
CA LEU A 306 -8.69 0.48 0.73
C LEU A 306 -8.04 0.63 -0.65
N LYS A 307 -7.20 -0.33 -1.07
CA LYS A 307 -6.53 -0.31 -2.39
C LYS A 307 -7.49 -0.27 -3.57
N ASP A 308 -8.65 -0.90 -3.44
CA ASP A 308 -9.66 -1.00 -4.50
C ASP A 308 -10.81 -0.02 -4.28
N SER A 309 -10.71 0.83 -3.25
CA SER A 309 -11.78 1.70 -2.80
C SER A 309 -11.71 3.08 -3.45
N PRO A 310 -12.83 3.64 -3.94
CA PRO A 310 -12.85 4.99 -4.51
C PRO A 310 -12.52 6.07 -3.47
N VAL A 311 -12.59 5.76 -2.17
CA VAL A 311 -12.23 6.69 -1.08
C VAL A 311 -10.74 6.69 -0.73
N GLN A 312 -9.93 5.83 -1.38
CA GLN A 312 -8.50 5.69 -1.11
C GLN A 312 -7.78 7.04 -1.09
N GLN A 313 -8.03 7.88 -2.09
CA GLN A 313 -7.33 9.16 -2.25
C GLN A 313 -7.54 10.12 -1.08
N TRP A 314 -8.66 9.98 -0.35
CA TRP A 314 -9.01 10.84 0.77
C TRP A 314 -8.39 10.36 2.07
N ILE A 315 -8.26 9.05 2.24
CA ILE A 315 -7.92 8.42 3.52
C ILE A 315 -6.44 8.00 3.58
N GLN A 316 -5.80 7.70 2.44
CA GLN A 316 -4.43 7.15 2.41
C GLN A 316 -3.35 8.09 2.97
N SER A 317 -3.62 9.40 2.96
CA SER A 317 -2.68 10.43 3.42
C SER A 317 -2.83 10.78 4.90
N LEU A 318 -3.82 10.20 5.57
CA LEU A 318 -4.04 10.44 6.99
C LEU A 318 -2.86 9.91 7.81
N PRO A 319 -2.42 10.66 8.84
CA PRO A 319 -1.30 10.26 9.65
C PRO A 319 -1.63 8.97 10.41
N THR A 320 -0.69 8.02 10.39
CA THR A 320 -0.78 6.79 11.17
C THR A 320 0.33 6.75 12.25
N PRO A 321 0.11 6.02 13.36
CA PRO A 321 1.09 5.95 14.42
C PRO A 321 2.42 5.36 13.95
N SER A 322 3.51 6.04 14.32
CA SER A 322 4.87 5.55 14.13
C SER A 322 5.75 5.91 15.33
N VAL A 323 6.75 5.07 15.60
CA VAL A 323 7.74 5.29 16.65
C VAL A 323 9.09 4.74 16.20
N THR A 324 10.16 5.46 16.51
CA THR A 324 11.54 5.02 16.25
C THR A 324 12.23 4.69 17.56
N VAL A 325 12.83 3.51 17.64
CA VAL A 325 13.63 3.04 18.77
C VAL A 325 15.08 2.95 18.32
N PRO A 326 15.99 3.74 18.91
CA PRO A 326 17.42 3.59 18.69
C PRO A 326 17.91 2.22 19.16
N ILE A 327 18.80 1.61 18.37
CA ILE A 327 19.53 0.39 18.70
C ILE A 327 20.99 0.77 18.91
N ALA A 328 21.45 0.67 20.15
CA ALA A 328 22.85 0.85 20.51
C ALA A 328 23.55 -0.51 20.45
N LEU A 329 24.59 -0.60 19.61
CA LEU A 329 25.45 -1.77 19.51
C LEU A 329 26.68 -1.50 20.37
N GLU A 330 26.76 -2.17 21.52
CA GLU A 330 27.84 -1.99 22.48
C GLU A 330 29.11 -2.61 21.92
N THR A 331 30.17 -1.81 21.79
CA THR A 331 31.46 -2.29 21.29
C THR A 331 32.07 -3.28 22.28
N PRO A 332 32.60 -4.42 21.80
CA PRO A 332 33.16 -5.41 22.70
C PRO A 332 34.46 -4.90 23.33
N THR A 333 34.79 -5.42 24.51
CA THR A 333 36.06 -5.16 25.18
C THR A 333 37.02 -6.34 25.06
N VAL A 334 38.31 -6.04 24.87
CA VAL A 334 39.36 -7.08 24.73
C VAL A 334 40.47 -6.87 25.76
N HIS A 335 40.78 -7.90 26.53
CA HIS A 335 41.99 -7.94 27.36
C HIS A 335 43.17 -8.53 26.57
N LEU A 336 44.32 -7.86 26.62
CA LEU A 336 45.53 -8.26 25.90
C LEU A 336 46.53 -8.96 26.84
N ARG A 337 46.76 -10.25 26.62
CA ARG A 337 47.76 -11.06 27.32
C ARG A 337 48.90 -11.44 26.37
N THR A 338 49.95 -10.63 26.36
CA THR A 338 51.05 -10.76 25.39
C THR A 338 52.37 -11.17 26.05
N LYS A 339 53.09 -12.11 25.45
CA LYS A 339 54.48 -12.46 25.80
C LYS A 339 55.36 -12.34 24.56
N GLU A 340 56.21 -11.32 24.53
CA GLU A 340 57.15 -11.08 23.44
C GLU A 340 58.57 -11.40 23.91
N ARG A 341 59.32 -12.17 23.10
CA ARG A 341 60.66 -12.66 23.42
C ARG A 341 61.66 -12.42 22.29
N ILE A 342 62.93 -12.31 22.67
CA ILE A 342 64.09 -12.29 21.78
C ILE A 342 65.02 -13.39 22.24
N ASN A 343 65.24 -14.39 21.38
CA ASN A 343 66.03 -15.58 21.68
C ASN A 343 65.59 -16.23 23.00
N GLY A 344 64.28 -16.39 23.20
CA GLY A 344 63.69 -16.99 24.40
C GLY A 344 63.70 -16.11 25.66
N LYS A 345 64.31 -14.91 25.63
CA LYS A 345 64.33 -13.96 26.75
C LYS A 345 63.22 -12.93 26.59
N PRO A 346 62.55 -12.48 27.68
CA PRO A 346 61.54 -11.42 27.60
C PRO A 346 62.10 -10.17 26.90
N SER A 347 61.36 -9.67 25.92
CA SER A 347 61.67 -8.41 25.25
C SER A 347 61.39 -7.24 26.19
N ALA A 348 62.23 -6.20 26.14
CA ALA A 348 61.99 -4.94 26.85
C ALA A 348 60.94 -4.06 26.14
N SER A 349 60.59 -4.38 24.89
CA SER A 349 59.59 -3.69 24.10
C SER A 349 58.38 -4.60 23.82
N SER A 350 57.17 -4.04 23.90
CA SER A 350 55.92 -4.73 23.57
C SER A 350 55.37 -4.23 22.23
N GLN A 351 56.13 -4.48 21.16
CA GLN A 351 55.85 -3.92 19.83
C GLN A 351 54.51 -4.43 19.30
N LEU A 352 54.27 -5.74 19.40
CA LEU A 352 53.05 -6.35 18.88
C LEU A 352 51.84 -6.02 19.76
N LYS A 353 52.00 -5.96 21.09
CA LYS A 353 50.93 -5.50 22.00
C LYS A 353 50.46 -4.10 21.60
N ASN A 354 51.38 -3.18 21.38
CA ASN A 354 51.06 -1.79 21.03
C ASN A 354 50.39 -1.70 19.66
N ALA A 355 50.88 -2.43 18.66
CA ALA A 355 50.27 -2.53 17.33
C ALA A 355 48.82 -3.03 17.40
N ILE A 356 48.58 -4.11 18.16
CA ILE A 356 47.23 -4.67 18.35
C ILE A 356 46.33 -3.66 19.07
N ALA A 357 46.80 -3.06 20.17
CA ALA A 357 46.03 -2.09 20.94
C ALA A 357 45.62 -0.88 20.07
N GLN A 358 46.55 -0.35 19.28
CA GLN A 358 46.29 0.75 18.35
C GLN A 358 45.30 0.32 17.26
N GLY A 359 45.46 -0.87 16.70
CA GLY A 359 44.59 -1.41 15.67
C GLY A 359 43.16 -1.69 16.14
N LEU A 360 42.97 -2.18 17.37
CA LEU A 360 41.66 -2.35 18.01
C LEU A 360 40.98 -0.99 18.20
N ASN A 361 41.69 -0.01 18.78
CA ASN A 361 41.18 1.34 18.99
C ASN A 361 40.76 2.03 17.68
N THR A 362 41.57 1.89 16.63
CA THR A 362 41.27 2.46 15.29
C THR A 362 39.98 1.89 14.71
N ARG A 363 39.62 0.65 15.08
CA ARG A 363 38.39 -0.03 14.65
C ARG A 363 37.24 0.11 15.65
N GLY A 364 37.43 0.92 16.69
CA GLY A 364 36.41 1.21 17.71
C GLY A 364 36.21 0.11 18.75
N ILE A 365 37.13 -0.84 18.86
CA ILE A 365 37.13 -1.86 19.91
C ILE A 365 37.96 -1.32 21.07
N GLN A 366 37.37 -1.34 22.26
CA GLN A 366 38.05 -0.93 23.48
C GLN A 366 38.89 -2.09 24.02
N TRP A 367 40.09 -1.80 24.52
CA TRP A 367 40.87 -2.79 25.26
C TRP A 367 40.96 -2.41 26.74
N VAL A 368 41.01 -3.42 27.60
CA VAL A 368 40.97 -3.25 29.07
C VAL A 368 42.17 -3.94 29.73
N GLU A 369 42.62 -3.38 30.85
CA GLU A 369 43.78 -3.89 31.59
C GLU A 369 43.48 -5.18 32.37
N SER A 370 42.23 -5.36 32.79
CA SER A 370 41.79 -6.51 33.57
C SER A 370 41.02 -7.49 32.71
N ALA A 371 41.32 -8.78 32.85
CA ALA A 371 40.55 -9.84 32.20
C ALA A 371 39.10 -9.94 32.72
N ALA A 372 38.82 -9.43 33.93
CA ALA A 372 37.47 -9.45 34.50
C ALA A 372 36.52 -8.42 33.86
N ASP A 373 37.07 -7.37 33.26
CA ASP A 373 36.32 -6.29 32.61
C ASP A 373 36.23 -6.49 31.09
N ALA A 374 36.67 -7.65 30.60
CA ALA A 374 36.80 -7.96 29.18
C ALA A 374 35.77 -8.97 28.73
N ASP A 375 35.11 -8.71 27.60
CA ASP A 375 34.28 -9.71 26.92
C ASP A 375 35.14 -10.85 26.35
N MET A 376 36.39 -10.53 26.03
CA MET A 376 37.30 -11.41 25.28
C MET A 376 38.74 -11.28 25.75
N VAL A 377 39.50 -12.36 25.62
CA VAL A 377 40.93 -12.38 25.95
C VAL A 377 41.73 -12.75 24.70
N LEU A 378 42.65 -11.87 24.31
CA LEU A 378 43.64 -12.16 23.28
C LEU A 378 44.95 -12.60 23.93
N GLU A 379 45.32 -13.86 23.71
CA GLU A 379 46.63 -14.39 24.08
C GLU A 379 47.58 -14.33 22.88
N LEU A 380 48.71 -13.64 23.03
CA LEU A 380 49.77 -13.57 22.04
C LEU A 380 51.07 -14.07 22.64
N GLU A 381 51.71 -15.05 21.98
CA GLU A 381 53.09 -15.41 22.26
C GLU A 381 53.93 -15.22 21.01
N ALA A 382 55.03 -14.47 21.12
CA ALA A 382 55.96 -14.23 20.03
C ALA A 382 57.40 -14.41 20.50
N ASP A 383 58.23 -15.01 19.65
CA ASP A 383 59.66 -15.15 19.88
C ASP A 383 60.42 -14.98 18.57
N THR A 384 61.59 -14.37 18.66
CA THR A 384 62.52 -14.26 17.54
C THR A 384 63.74 -15.12 17.77
N ARG A 385 64.26 -15.71 16.70
CA ARG A 385 65.49 -16.50 16.71
C ARG A 385 66.46 -16.02 15.65
N GLU A 386 67.74 -16.12 15.93
CA GLU A 386 68.81 -15.92 14.96
C GLU A 386 68.78 -17.06 13.92
N ALA A 387 68.69 -16.72 12.63
CA ALA A 387 68.61 -17.70 11.54
C ALA A 387 69.86 -17.75 10.66
N GLY A 388 70.73 -16.74 10.75
CA GLY A 388 72.05 -16.73 10.10
C GLY A 388 72.55 -15.33 9.78
N SER A 389 73.81 -15.23 9.38
CA SER A 389 74.40 -14.00 8.85
C SER A 389 75.21 -14.29 7.59
N ALA A 390 75.11 -13.41 6.60
CA ALA A 390 75.83 -13.51 5.33
C ALA A 390 76.03 -12.13 4.73
N SER A 391 77.20 -11.89 4.12
CA SER A 391 77.53 -10.65 3.40
C SER A 391 77.29 -9.36 4.20
N GLY A 392 77.56 -9.37 5.51
CA GLY A 392 77.36 -8.23 6.41
C GLY A 392 75.91 -8.00 6.87
N PHE A 393 74.98 -8.88 6.51
CA PHE A 393 73.59 -8.85 6.97
C PHE A 393 73.31 -9.97 7.97
N PHE A 394 72.50 -9.64 8.97
CA PHE A 394 72.02 -10.54 10.01
C PHE A 394 70.54 -10.79 9.81
N THR A 395 70.11 -12.05 9.93
CA THR A 395 68.75 -12.48 9.66
C THR A 395 68.13 -13.10 10.92
N ALA A 396 67.09 -12.46 11.44
CA ALA A 396 66.24 -13.02 12.50
C ALA A 396 64.91 -13.51 11.92
N MET A 397 64.34 -14.55 12.53
CA MET A 397 63.04 -15.11 12.18
C MET A 397 62.11 -15.00 13.38
N LEU A 398 60.91 -14.45 13.19
CA LEU A 398 59.88 -14.37 14.21
C LEU A 398 58.81 -15.45 14.00
N ASN A 399 58.47 -16.13 15.08
CA ASN A 399 57.28 -16.97 15.17
C ASN A 399 56.32 -16.36 16.19
N ALA A 400 55.04 -16.27 15.85
CA ALA A 400 54.02 -15.81 16.77
C ALA A 400 52.75 -16.66 16.68
N SER A 401 52.05 -16.78 17.80
CA SER A 401 50.72 -17.38 17.88
C SER A 401 49.79 -16.44 18.64
N ALA A 402 48.68 -16.07 18.00
CA ALA A 402 47.62 -15.27 18.54
C ALA A 402 46.34 -16.11 18.65
N VAL A 403 45.76 -16.17 19.84
CA VAL A 403 44.50 -16.88 20.13
C VAL A 403 43.55 -15.93 20.81
N LEU A 404 42.42 -15.67 20.17
CA LEU A 404 41.31 -14.92 20.72
C LEU A 404 40.32 -15.87 21.36
N LYS A 405 39.96 -15.62 22.63
CA LYS A 405 39.04 -16.46 23.40
C LYS A 405 37.83 -15.65 23.86
N ASN A 406 36.67 -16.31 23.96
CA ASN A 406 35.49 -15.76 24.61
C ASN A 406 35.66 -15.76 26.15
N SER A 407 34.66 -15.23 26.85
CA SER A 407 34.58 -15.24 28.33
C SER A 407 34.62 -16.64 28.95
N GLU A 408 34.22 -17.68 28.22
CA GLU A 408 34.28 -19.09 28.64
C GLU A 408 35.66 -19.75 28.38
N GLY A 409 36.60 -19.03 27.77
CA GLY A 409 37.93 -19.54 27.42
C GLY A 409 38.00 -20.37 26.13
N GLN A 410 36.90 -20.47 25.38
CA GLN A 410 36.85 -21.17 24.10
C GLN A 410 37.52 -20.32 22.99
N PRO A 411 38.34 -20.92 22.12
CA PRO A 411 39.00 -20.19 21.04
C PRO A 411 37.99 -19.78 19.95
N ILE A 412 37.89 -18.47 19.68
CA ILE A 412 37.10 -17.89 18.59
C ILE A 412 37.94 -17.82 17.31
N LEU A 413 39.18 -17.34 17.43
CA LEU A 413 40.10 -17.17 16.30
C LEU A 413 41.51 -17.56 16.72
N ARG A 414 42.22 -18.27 15.83
CA ARG A 414 43.64 -18.56 15.99
C ARG A 414 44.38 -18.16 14.72
N GLN A 415 45.49 -17.45 14.89
CA GLN A 415 46.40 -17.11 13.81
C GLN A 415 47.84 -17.31 14.24
N ASN A 416 48.64 -17.86 13.32
CA ASN A 416 50.06 -18.06 13.53
C ASN A 416 50.82 -17.29 12.46
N LEU A 417 51.95 -16.71 12.86
CA LEU A 417 52.96 -16.17 11.98
C LEU A 417 54.19 -17.06 12.09
N THR A 418 54.72 -17.49 10.95
CA THR A 418 55.84 -18.44 10.90
C THR A 418 56.97 -17.88 10.06
N ASP A 419 58.19 -17.90 10.63
CA ASP A 419 59.44 -17.46 10.01
C ASP A 419 59.35 -16.08 9.34
N VAL A 420 58.74 -15.11 10.04
CA VAL A 420 58.71 -13.72 9.58
C VAL A 420 60.12 -13.14 9.61
N LYS A 421 60.67 -12.88 8.43
CA LYS A 421 62.09 -12.60 8.22
C LYS A 421 62.45 -11.12 8.41
N GLY A 422 63.23 -10.81 9.44
CA GLY A 422 63.91 -9.52 9.63
C GLY A 422 65.37 -9.58 9.17
N VAL A 423 65.81 -8.63 8.33
CA VAL A 423 67.19 -8.55 7.84
C VAL A 423 67.73 -7.15 8.07
N GLN A 424 68.86 -7.03 8.77
CA GLN A 424 69.51 -5.75 9.07
C GLN A 424 71.03 -5.91 9.24
N LEU A 425 71.71 -4.78 9.48
CA LEU A 425 73.17 -4.69 9.62
C LEU A 425 73.72 -5.19 10.97
N ASP A 426 72.85 -5.51 11.94
CA ASP A 426 73.21 -6.08 13.24
C ASP A 426 72.06 -6.92 13.80
N TRP A 427 72.36 -7.79 14.78
CA TRP A 427 71.36 -8.67 15.41
C TRP A 427 70.19 -7.90 16.04
N PRO A 428 70.39 -6.91 16.92
CA PRO A 428 69.28 -6.16 17.53
C PRO A 428 68.32 -5.58 16.49
N LYS A 429 68.84 -4.91 15.46
CA LYS A 429 68.00 -4.36 14.39
C LYS A 429 67.32 -5.44 13.56
N ALA A 430 67.94 -6.61 13.40
CA ALA A 430 67.34 -7.73 12.67
C ALA A 430 66.11 -8.28 13.41
N HIS A 431 66.20 -8.42 14.74
CA HIS A 431 65.06 -8.77 15.60
C HIS A 431 63.95 -7.70 15.51
N ASP A 432 64.29 -6.41 15.64
CA ASP A 432 63.30 -5.32 15.50
C ASP A 432 62.68 -5.26 14.09
N ALA A 433 63.44 -5.60 13.05
CA ALA A 433 62.90 -5.69 11.68
C ALA A 433 61.92 -6.85 11.52
N ALA A 434 62.14 -7.98 12.21
CA ALA A 434 61.21 -9.11 12.21
C ALA A 434 59.91 -8.74 12.94
N TYR A 435 60.02 -8.07 14.09
CA TYR A 435 58.87 -7.57 14.85
C TYR A 435 58.05 -6.53 14.08
N ARG A 436 58.69 -5.54 13.43
CA ARG A 436 57.99 -4.55 12.60
C ARG A 436 57.21 -5.18 11.45
N LYS A 437 57.81 -6.14 10.73
CA LYS A 437 57.09 -6.86 9.67
C LYS A 437 55.92 -7.68 10.20
N ALA A 438 56.08 -8.30 11.37
CA ALA A 438 55.00 -9.03 12.02
C ALA A 438 53.86 -8.09 12.45
N GLN A 439 54.19 -6.88 12.90
CA GLN A 439 53.21 -5.83 13.19
C GLN A 439 52.38 -5.50 11.94
N ASP A 440 53.02 -5.26 10.79
CA ASP A 440 52.31 -4.96 9.54
C ASP A 440 51.32 -6.07 9.16
N GLU A 441 51.73 -7.34 9.31
CA GLU A 441 50.90 -8.51 9.00
C GLU A 441 49.72 -8.69 9.97
N ILE A 442 49.94 -8.37 11.25
CA ILE A 442 48.88 -8.38 12.27
C ILE A 442 47.85 -7.28 12.00
N GLU A 443 48.31 -6.06 11.67
CA GLU A 443 47.44 -4.92 11.44
C GLU A 443 46.53 -5.13 10.22
N ASP A 444 47.06 -5.72 9.15
CA ASP A 444 46.31 -5.91 7.90
C ASP A 444 45.40 -7.16 7.95
N THR A 445 45.97 -8.33 8.26
CA THR A 445 45.26 -9.62 8.11
C THR A 445 44.58 -10.06 9.41
N PHE A 446 45.30 -10.07 10.53
CA PHE A 446 44.78 -10.63 11.79
C PHE A 446 43.62 -9.82 12.33
N LEU A 447 43.79 -8.50 12.42
CA LEU A 447 42.72 -7.64 12.92
C LEU A 447 41.48 -7.72 12.03
N LYS A 448 41.65 -7.88 10.70
CA LYS A 448 40.49 -7.98 9.78
C LYS A 448 39.67 -9.23 10.07
N LYS A 449 40.33 -10.37 10.19
CA LYS A 449 39.70 -11.63 10.58
C LYS A 449 39.10 -11.57 11.99
N LEU A 450 39.75 -10.86 12.91
CA LEU A 450 39.22 -10.63 14.25
C LEU A 450 37.90 -9.87 14.19
N ILE A 451 37.81 -8.77 13.44
CA ILE A 451 36.54 -8.04 13.26
C ILE A 451 35.48 -8.95 12.65
N GLU A 452 35.80 -9.68 11.57
CA GLU A 452 34.82 -10.56 10.92
C GLU A 452 34.26 -11.62 11.89
N ALA A 453 35.11 -12.18 12.76
CA ALA A 453 34.71 -13.16 13.76
C ALA A 453 33.85 -12.58 14.91
N LEU A 454 33.80 -11.26 15.10
CA LEU A 454 32.97 -10.63 16.14
C LEU A 454 31.49 -10.50 15.74
N TYR A 455 31.18 -10.61 14.44
CA TYR A 455 29.84 -10.40 13.89
C TYR A 455 29.24 -11.68 13.28
N GLN A 456 29.93 -12.82 13.41
CA GLN A 456 29.44 -14.17 13.09
C GLN A 456 29.02 -14.88 14.37
#